data_AF-A0A231NR08-F1
#
_entry.id   AF-A0A231NR08-F1
#
_cell.length_a   1.000
_cell.length_b   1.000
_cell.length_c   1.000
_cell.angle_alpha   90.00
_cell.angle_beta   90.00
_cell.angle_gamma   90.00
#
_symmetry.space_group_name_H-M   'P 1'
#
loop_
_entity.id
_entity.type
_entity.pdbx_description
1 polymer ?
#
loop_
_entity_poly.entity_id
_entity_poly.type
_entity_poly.pdbx_seq_one_letter_code
_entity_poly.pdbx_strand_id
1 'polypeptide(L)'
;MMGSEKKLVVQDIVSFPQNCSEAEADQSLLAFKKLAALSLLDNVDYQSRFYYRPSDWHPVDGGMFPYYLLTSNRLITLSKDLATAVVYRDAGLYQVYDGYFSELLDNSAPFIHGSRDLFEIYALEDALPTKLVMQPIPCFSRYFTDEMIEKQLNREFPYFEALLATVIPFYDKFRADNKGMVDVFSLKYLRQFMEDGYIYLPEEMVHPFAPAERLQLIKQLHADLVASERKCYAINEDRLFMNSAVEFSNEDPTLRLILHYQRGNETIFKHLAINEVNIINAFEEFFNSLPTSDYVLGREETIAGIESIIREYSSDES
;
A
#
# COMPACT_ATOMS: atom_id res chain seq x y z
N MET A 1 4.63 -7.19 20.43
CA MET A 1 5.88 -6.53 19.97
C MET A 1 7.01 -7.56 19.90
N MET A 2 7.19 -8.22 18.75
CA MET A 2 8.41 -8.97 18.45
C MET A 2 9.18 -8.16 17.41
N GLY A 3 10.22 -7.46 17.84
CA GLY A 3 11.12 -6.75 16.94
C GLY A 3 11.79 -7.76 16.01
N SER A 4 11.79 -7.49 14.71
CA SER A 4 12.56 -8.27 13.76
C SER A 4 14.04 -8.15 14.11
N GLU A 5 14.73 -9.26 14.41
CA GLU A 5 16.20 -9.30 14.50
C GLU A 5 16.82 -9.12 13.10
N LYS A 6 16.63 -7.95 12.49
CA LYS A 6 17.25 -7.60 11.22
C LYS A 6 18.76 -7.44 11.48
N LYS A 7 19.56 -8.30 10.84
CA LYS A 7 21.01 -8.39 11.08
C LYS A 7 21.84 -7.47 10.18
N LEU A 8 21.21 -6.90 9.15
CA LEU A 8 21.85 -6.02 8.18
C LEU A 8 20.98 -4.80 7.96
N VAL A 9 21.53 -3.60 8.18
CA VAL A 9 20.90 -2.33 7.78
C VAL A 9 21.46 -1.96 6.41
N VAL A 10 20.58 -1.66 5.46
CA VAL A 10 20.95 -1.19 4.12
C VAL A 10 20.23 0.14 3.88
N GLN A 11 21.01 1.18 3.63
CA GLN A 11 20.50 2.50 3.30
C GLN A 11 20.89 2.86 1.89
N ASP A 12 19.95 3.41 1.13
CA ASP A 12 20.23 3.99 -0.18
C ASP A 12 19.53 5.33 -0.38
N ILE A 13 20.02 6.04 -1.39
CA ILE A 13 19.49 7.33 -1.84
C ILE A 13 19.35 7.26 -3.35
N VAL A 14 18.13 7.47 -3.83
CA VAL A 14 17.80 7.43 -5.25
C VAL A 14 17.45 8.83 -5.74
N SER A 15 18.00 9.22 -6.88
CA SER A 15 17.69 10.52 -7.48
C SER A 15 16.57 10.38 -8.52
N PHE A 16 15.56 11.24 -8.47
CA PHE A 16 14.50 11.33 -9.48
C PHE A 16 14.53 12.69 -10.20
N PRO A 17 14.09 12.79 -11.47
CA PRO A 17 13.82 14.08 -12.08
C PRO A 17 12.60 14.73 -11.40
N GLN A 18 12.64 16.06 -11.22
CA GLN A 18 11.51 16.78 -10.61
C GLN A 18 10.28 16.82 -11.53
N ASN A 19 10.50 16.92 -12.84
CA ASN A 19 9.45 16.87 -13.87
C ASN A 19 9.85 15.79 -14.87
N CYS A 20 9.12 14.69 -14.91
CA CYS A 20 9.42 13.56 -15.78
C CYS A 20 8.74 13.68 -17.15
N SER A 21 9.46 13.30 -18.20
CA SER A 21 8.83 12.77 -19.41
C SER A 21 8.21 11.38 -19.13
N GLU A 22 7.33 10.86 -20.00
CA GLU A 22 6.73 9.52 -19.83
C GLU A 22 7.80 8.43 -19.61
N ALA A 23 8.90 8.45 -20.38
CA ALA A 23 9.98 7.48 -20.26
C ALA A 23 10.73 7.55 -18.91
N GLU A 24 10.71 8.71 -18.24
CA GLU A 24 11.31 8.87 -16.91
C GLU A 24 10.35 8.44 -15.80
N ALA A 25 9.03 8.61 -15.99
CA ALA A 25 8.03 8.06 -15.08
C ALA A 25 8.12 6.52 -15.01
N ASP A 26 8.37 5.86 -16.14
CA ASP A 26 8.63 4.41 -16.19
C ASP A 26 9.85 4.00 -15.34
N GLN A 27 10.90 4.83 -15.30
CA GLN A 27 12.06 4.57 -14.46
C GLN A 27 11.72 4.71 -12.97
N SER A 28 10.91 5.69 -12.60
CA SER A 28 10.42 5.85 -11.22
C SER A 28 9.58 4.66 -10.78
N LEU A 29 8.68 4.16 -11.64
CA LEU A 29 7.91 2.95 -11.38
C LEU A 29 8.78 1.69 -11.27
N LEU A 30 9.80 1.56 -12.13
CA LEU A 30 10.74 0.44 -12.06
C LEU A 30 11.59 0.49 -10.78
N ALA A 31 12.01 1.68 -10.37
CA ALA A 31 12.68 1.88 -9.09
C ALA A 31 11.73 1.46 -7.96
N PHE A 32 10.52 2.00 -7.89
CA PHE A 32 9.53 1.63 -6.89
C PHE A 32 9.34 0.11 -6.78
N LYS A 33 9.12 -0.59 -7.91
CA LYS A 33 8.99 -2.05 -7.92
C LYS A 33 10.16 -2.77 -7.24
N LYS A 34 11.39 -2.33 -7.49
CA LYS A 34 12.60 -2.94 -6.90
C LYS A 34 12.75 -2.58 -5.41
N LEU A 35 12.60 -1.31 -5.06
CA LEU A 35 12.80 -0.83 -3.69
C LEU A 35 11.67 -1.34 -2.76
N ALA A 36 10.43 -1.45 -3.27
CA ALA A 36 9.34 -2.10 -2.57
C ALA A 36 9.67 -3.55 -2.25
N ALA A 37 10.18 -4.33 -3.23
CA ALA A 37 10.59 -5.71 -3.01
C ALA A 37 11.73 -5.84 -1.97
N LEU A 38 12.73 -4.95 -2.00
CA LEU A 38 13.80 -4.91 -0.99
C LEU A 38 13.25 -4.60 0.41
N SER A 39 12.25 -3.72 0.51
CA SER A 39 11.61 -3.41 1.79
C SER A 39 10.92 -4.63 2.43
N LEU A 40 10.58 -5.65 1.64
CA LEU A 40 9.90 -6.86 2.11
C LEU A 40 10.87 -7.96 2.58
N LEU A 41 12.18 -7.73 2.52
CA LEU A 41 13.17 -8.68 3.02
C LEU A 41 13.13 -8.78 4.56
N ASP A 42 13.14 -10.02 5.06
CA ASP A 42 12.99 -10.30 6.49
C ASP A 42 14.24 -10.04 7.32
N ASN A 43 15.40 -10.24 6.71
CA ASN A 43 16.71 -10.17 7.36
C ASN A 43 17.42 -8.83 7.15
N VAL A 44 16.80 -7.91 6.40
CA VAL A 44 17.37 -6.62 6.01
C VAL A 44 16.49 -5.48 6.53
N ASP A 45 17.11 -4.53 7.23
CA ASP A 45 16.50 -3.23 7.48
C ASP A 45 16.82 -2.30 6.33
N TYR A 46 16.00 -2.41 5.29
CA TYR A 46 16.15 -1.62 4.09
C TYR A 46 15.44 -0.28 4.24
N GLN A 47 16.21 0.81 4.11
CA GLN A 47 15.74 2.17 4.22
C GLN A 47 16.12 2.92 2.94
N SER A 48 15.11 3.41 2.23
CA SER A 48 15.32 4.14 0.99
C SER A 48 14.90 5.59 1.12
N ARG A 49 15.75 6.48 0.64
CA ARG A 49 15.46 7.91 0.52
C ARG A 49 15.56 8.35 -0.93
N PHE A 50 14.99 9.51 -1.22
CA PHE A 50 15.09 10.11 -2.53
C PHE A 50 15.27 11.61 -2.49
N TYR A 51 15.84 12.15 -3.56
CA TYR A 51 15.88 13.58 -3.81
C TYR A 51 15.61 13.87 -5.27
N TYR A 52 15.15 15.08 -5.57
CA TYR A 52 15.01 15.53 -6.94
C TYR A 52 16.33 16.10 -7.45
N ARG A 53 16.84 15.53 -8.55
CA ARG A 53 18.03 16.06 -9.21
C ARG A 53 17.68 17.38 -9.94
N PRO A 54 18.61 18.36 -9.96
CA PRO A 54 18.48 19.55 -10.78
C PRO A 54 18.26 19.19 -12.26
N SER A 55 17.55 20.05 -13.00
CA SER A 55 17.26 19.83 -14.43
C SER A 55 18.49 19.90 -15.33
N ASP A 56 19.57 20.52 -14.85
CA ASP A 56 20.90 20.60 -15.47
C ASP A 56 21.86 19.51 -14.96
N TRP A 57 21.35 18.53 -14.21
CA TRP A 57 22.16 17.41 -13.74
C TRP A 57 22.57 16.52 -14.92
N HIS A 58 23.85 16.58 -15.27
CA HIS A 58 24.47 15.62 -16.16
C HIS A 58 25.19 14.57 -15.30
N PRO A 59 24.93 13.26 -15.49
CA PRO A 59 25.79 12.25 -14.93
C PRO A 59 27.22 12.58 -15.38
N VAL A 60 28.19 12.48 -14.48
CA VAL A 60 29.60 12.55 -14.87
C VAL A 60 29.88 11.30 -15.73
N ASP A 61 29.56 11.38 -17.01
CA ASP A 61 29.53 10.26 -17.96
C ASP A 61 30.90 9.58 -18.15
N GLY A 62 31.96 10.17 -17.58
CA GLY A 62 33.34 9.70 -17.65
C GLY A 62 33.91 9.02 -16.39
N GLY A 63 33.13 8.82 -15.33
CA GLY A 63 33.62 8.14 -14.12
C GLY A 63 33.84 6.64 -14.34
N MET A 64 35.08 6.14 -14.16
CA MET A 64 35.35 4.69 -14.25
C MET A 64 34.62 3.87 -13.18
N PHE A 65 34.40 4.46 -12.00
CA PHE A 65 33.72 3.83 -10.86
C PHE A 65 32.61 4.73 -10.32
N PRO A 66 31.45 4.81 -11.01
CA PRO A 66 30.40 5.77 -10.68
C PRO A 66 29.55 5.38 -9.47
N TYR A 67 29.64 4.13 -8.99
CA TYR A 67 28.88 3.67 -7.83
C TYR A 67 29.80 3.38 -6.66
N TYR A 68 29.30 3.55 -5.44
CA TYR A 68 30.04 3.18 -4.24
C TYR A 68 29.13 2.59 -3.16
N LEU A 69 29.73 1.78 -2.30
CA LEU A 69 29.14 1.19 -1.11
C LEU A 69 30.03 1.54 0.09
N LEU A 70 29.38 1.96 1.17
CA LEU A 70 30.01 2.15 2.47
C LEU A 70 29.63 0.96 3.37
N THR A 71 30.64 0.34 3.98
CA THR A 71 30.46 -0.60 5.09
C THR A 71 30.91 0.07 6.37
N SER A 72 30.84 -0.61 7.52
CA SER A 72 31.30 -0.03 8.79
C SER A 72 32.76 0.47 8.81
N ASN A 73 33.62 0.02 7.88
CA ASN A 73 35.02 0.47 7.81
C ASN A 73 35.68 0.35 6.43
N ARG A 74 34.92 0.23 5.34
CA ARG A 74 35.43 0.13 3.96
C ARG A 74 34.60 0.97 3.02
N LEU A 75 35.29 1.59 2.06
CA LEU A 75 34.71 2.11 0.83
C LEU A 75 34.94 1.07 -0.27
N ILE A 76 33.88 0.74 -1.00
CA ILE A 76 33.94 -0.12 -2.18
C ILE A 76 33.39 0.69 -3.34
N THR A 77 34.15 0.88 -4.41
CA THR A 77 33.65 1.52 -5.64
C THR A 77 33.46 0.47 -6.73
N LEU A 78 32.44 0.66 -7.57
CA LEU A 78 32.05 -0.30 -8.62
C LEU A 78 32.10 0.37 -9.99
N SER A 79 32.58 -0.38 -10.98
CA SER A 79 32.59 0.05 -12.37
C SER A 79 31.17 0.23 -12.92
N LYS A 80 31.03 0.99 -14.02
CA LYS A 80 29.72 1.27 -14.65
C LYS A 80 28.94 0.00 -15.03
N ASP A 81 29.63 -1.06 -15.42
CA ASP A 81 29.07 -2.37 -15.75
C ASP A 81 28.93 -3.31 -14.53
N LEU A 82 29.29 -2.84 -13.34
CA LEU A 82 29.32 -3.59 -12.08
C LEU A 82 30.26 -4.82 -12.10
N ALA A 83 31.13 -4.96 -13.12
CA ALA A 83 32.00 -6.12 -13.27
C ALA A 83 33.27 -6.03 -12.41
N THR A 84 33.70 -4.83 -12.06
CA THR A 84 34.92 -4.59 -11.27
C THR A 84 34.59 -3.81 -9.99
N ALA A 85 35.12 -4.28 -8.86
CA ALA A 85 35.05 -3.61 -7.57
C ALA A 85 36.44 -3.27 -7.07
N VAL A 86 36.64 -2.04 -6.56
CA VAL A 86 37.86 -1.63 -5.87
C VAL A 86 37.55 -1.40 -4.40
N VAL A 87 38.28 -2.10 -3.52
CA VAL A 87 38.09 -2.03 -2.06
C VAL A 87 39.19 -1.17 -1.46
N TYR A 88 38.79 -0.06 -0.84
CA TYR A 88 39.70 0.86 -0.16
C TYR A 88 39.69 0.59 1.35
N ARG A 89 40.89 0.62 1.93
CA ARG A 89 41.13 0.53 3.39
C ARG A 89 41.84 1.79 3.88
N ASP A 90 41.30 2.94 3.51
CA ASP A 90 41.81 4.26 3.86
C ASP A 90 40.75 5.03 4.65
N ALA A 91 41.09 5.46 5.86
CA ALA A 91 40.15 6.12 6.76
C ALA A 91 39.79 7.54 6.30
N GLY A 92 40.73 8.26 5.66
CA GLY A 92 40.48 9.60 5.15
C GLY A 92 39.55 9.57 3.96
N LEU A 93 39.78 8.66 3.02
CA LEU A 93 38.88 8.47 1.88
C LEU A 93 37.49 8.01 2.32
N TYR A 94 37.42 7.11 3.31
CA TYR A 94 36.16 6.69 3.90
C TYR A 94 35.36 7.90 4.43
N GLN A 95 35.99 8.75 5.25
CA GLN A 95 35.35 9.93 5.85
C GLN A 95 34.80 10.91 4.81
N VAL A 96 35.49 11.09 3.68
CA VAL A 96 35.02 11.96 2.59
C VAL A 96 33.71 11.44 1.99
N TYR A 97 33.65 10.15 1.64
CA TYR A 97 32.45 9.56 1.04
C TYR A 97 31.30 9.45 2.05
N ASP A 98 31.61 9.12 3.30
CA ASP A 98 30.63 9.06 4.41
C ASP A 98 30.02 10.44 4.70
N GLY A 99 30.84 11.49 4.69
CA GLY A 99 30.37 12.87 4.83
C GLY A 99 29.44 13.29 3.69
N TYR A 100 29.80 12.97 2.44
CA TYR A 100 28.95 13.26 1.29
C TYR A 100 27.63 12.45 1.31
N PHE A 101 27.69 11.18 1.67
CA PHE A 101 26.49 10.35 1.82
C PHE A 101 25.57 10.89 2.92
N SER A 102 26.14 11.31 4.05
CA SER A 102 25.39 11.92 5.15
C SER A 102 24.71 13.23 4.73
N GLU A 103 25.41 14.09 3.99
CA GLU A 103 24.83 15.33 3.45
C GLU A 103 23.66 15.05 2.49
N LEU A 104 23.79 14.05 1.61
CA LEU A 104 22.68 13.62 0.75
C LEU A 104 21.50 13.07 1.57
N LEU A 105 21.79 12.34 2.65
CA LEU A 105 20.77 11.77 3.53
C LEU A 105 19.96 12.88 4.21
N ASP A 106 20.63 13.91 4.72
CA ASP A 106 20.02 15.06 5.38
C ASP A 106 19.15 15.90 4.42
N ASN A 107 19.48 15.92 3.13
CA ASN A 107 18.76 16.67 2.09
C ASN A 107 17.80 15.83 1.24
N SER A 108 17.51 14.59 1.66
CA SER A 108 16.58 13.69 0.95
C SER A 108 15.31 13.46 1.75
N ALA A 109 14.24 13.01 1.11
CA ALA A 109 12.99 12.59 1.73
C ALA A 109 12.89 11.05 1.81
N PRO A 110 12.16 10.46 2.76
CA PRO A 110 11.88 9.03 2.76
C PRO A 110 11.15 8.62 1.47
N PHE A 111 11.67 7.62 0.75
CA PHE A 111 11.05 7.14 -0.49
C PHE A 111 9.92 6.16 -0.20
N ILE A 112 10.18 5.21 0.69
CA ILE A 112 9.19 4.29 1.24
C ILE A 112 9.22 4.46 2.75
N HIS A 113 8.11 4.94 3.31
CA HIS A 113 7.88 4.86 4.74
C HIS A 113 7.11 3.57 5.02
N GLY A 114 7.75 2.62 5.69
CA GLY A 114 7.16 1.32 5.98
C GLY A 114 6.94 1.10 7.45
N SER A 115 5.76 0.60 7.84
CA SER A 115 5.46 0.27 9.22
C SER A 115 4.70 -1.04 9.37
N ARG A 116 4.83 -1.64 10.55
CA ARG A 116 4.04 -2.78 11.05
C ARG A 116 3.11 -2.37 12.18
N ASP A 117 3.08 -1.08 12.54
CA ASP A 117 2.12 -0.56 13.50
C ASP A 117 0.73 -0.53 12.86
N LEU A 118 -0.24 -1.19 13.49
CA LEU A 118 -1.59 -1.34 12.98
C LEU A 118 -2.34 0.00 12.93
N PHE A 119 -2.05 0.93 13.85
CA PHE A 119 -2.64 2.27 13.83
C PHE A 119 -2.12 3.08 12.64
N GLU A 120 -0.82 3.00 12.37
CA GLU A 120 -0.22 3.66 11.20
C GLU A 120 -0.67 2.99 9.89
N ILE A 121 -0.78 1.66 9.84
CA ILE A 121 -1.21 0.90 8.66
C ILE A 121 -2.58 1.38 8.18
N TYR A 122 -3.56 1.41 9.09
CA TYR A 122 -4.92 1.81 8.77
C TYR A 122 -5.15 3.33 8.90
N ALA A 123 -4.06 4.11 9.03
CA ALA A 123 -4.08 5.57 9.13
C ALA A 123 -5.14 6.09 10.11
N LEU A 124 -5.36 5.37 11.21
CA LEU A 124 -6.47 5.67 12.12
C LEU A 124 -6.31 7.06 12.76
N GLU A 125 -5.08 7.59 12.80
CA GLU A 125 -4.77 8.94 13.29
C GLU A 125 -5.00 10.04 12.25
N ASP A 126 -4.84 9.73 10.96
CA ASP A 126 -4.93 10.66 9.85
C ASP A 126 -5.89 10.12 8.79
N ALA A 127 -7.20 10.35 8.96
CA ALA A 127 -8.14 10.10 7.87
C ALA A 127 -7.88 11.11 6.73
N LEU A 128 -7.03 10.70 5.79
CA LEU A 128 -6.73 11.45 4.58
C LEU A 128 -7.87 11.27 3.57
N PRO A 129 -8.22 12.32 2.79
CA PRO A 129 -9.13 12.18 1.67
C PRO A 129 -8.63 11.10 0.70
N THR A 130 -9.44 10.08 0.50
CA THR A 130 -9.13 8.92 -0.33
C THR A 130 -9.82 9.08 -1.68
N LYS A 131 -9.01 9.18 -2.75
CA LYS A 131 -9.52 9.31 -4.12
C LYS A 131 -9.98 7.96 -4.67
N LEU A 132 -9.19 6.92 -4.45
CA LEU A 132 -9.46 5.56 -4.91
C LEU A 132 -8.92 4.54 -3.91
N VAL A 133 -9.66 3.44 -3.72
CA VAL A 133 -9.17 2.22 -3.08
C VAL A 133 -9.34 1.03 -4.03
N MET A 134 -8.31 0.19 -4.09
CA MET A 134 -8.33 -1.10 -4.77
C MET A 134 -7.94 -2.18 -3.77
N GLN A 135 -8.85 -3.09 -3.47
CA GLN A 135 -8.74 -4.03 -2.36
C GLN A 135 -9.56 -5.30 -2.62
N PRO A 136 -9.31 -6.42 -1.92
CA PRO A 136 -9.95 -7.69 -2.25
C PRO A 136 -11.48 -7.64 -2.24
N ILE A 137 -12.07 -6.99 -1.23
CA ILE A 137 -13.52 -6.86 -1.03
C ILE A 137 -13.94 -5.39 -1.08
N PRO A 138 -15.19 -5.07 -1.44
CA PRO A 138 -15.66 -3.68 -1.46
C PRO A 138 -15.44 -2.96 -0.13
N CYS A 139 -15.18 -1.66 -0.18
CA CYS A 139 -15.02 -0.86 1.04
C CYS A 139 -16.35 -0.81 1.82
N PHE A 140 -16.47 -1.52 2.94
CA PHE A 140 -17.68 -1.51 3.76
C PHE A 140 -17.71 -0.40 4.81
N SER A 141 -16.65 0.40 4.92
CA SER A 141 -16.49 1.50 5.88
C SER A 141 -17.67 2.48 5.95
N ARG A 142 -18.38 2.69 4.83
CA ARG A 142 -19.58 3.55 4.79
C ARG A 142 -20.76 2.99 5.61
N TYR A 143 -20.83 1.69 5.78
CA TYR A 143 -21.98 0.99 6.37
C TYR A 143 -21.78 0.57 7.83
N PHE A 144 -20.54 0.65 8.33
CA PHE A 144 -20.25 0.30 9.71
C PHE A 144 -20.87 1.31 10.68
N THR A 145 -21.79 0.83 11.52
CA THR A 145 -22.29 1.58 12.67
C THR A 145 -21.36 1.40 13.86
N ASP A 146 -21.44 2.29 14.84
CA ASP A 146 -20.64 2.18 16.08
C ASP A 146 -20.92 0.86 16.80
N GLU A 147 -22.17 0.40 16.81
CA GLU A 147 -22.57 -0.90 17.36
C GLU A 147 -21.91 -2.07 16.61
N MET A 148 -21.87 -2.02 15.27
CA MET A 148 -21.19 -3.05 14.48
C MET A 148 -19.69 -3.06 14.76
N ILE A 149 -19.05 -1.89 14.84
CA ILE A 149 -17.62 -1.76 15.16
C ILE A 149 -17.33 -2.36 16.54
N GLU A 150 -18.07 -1.94 17.58
CA GLU A 150 -17.91 -2.43 18.95
C GLU A 150 -18.12 -3.94 19.08
N LYS A 151 -19.05 -4.50 18.30
CA LYS A 151 -19.31 -5.93 18.27
C LYS A 151 -18.19 -6.70 17.58
N GLN A 152 -17.63 -6.15 16.50
CA GLN A 152 -16.66 -6.83 15.65
C GLN A 152 -15.24 -6.79 16.20
N LEU A 153 -14.88 -5.71 16.91
CA LEU A 153 -13.58 -5.58 17.55
C LEU A 153 -13.41 -6.61 18.67
N ASN A 154 -12.27 -7.28 18.67
CA ASN A 154 -11.91 -8.26 19.69
C ASN A 154 -11.63 -7.56 21.02
N ARG A 155 -12.51 -7.79 22.00
CA ARG A 155 -12.39 -7.23 23.36
C ARG A 155 -11.16 -7.73 24.12
N GLU A 156 -10.59 -8.87 23.73
CA GLU A 156 -9.37 -9.40 24.31
C GLU A 156 -8.10 -8.76 23.73
N PHE A 157 -8.23 -7.93 22.68
CA PHE A 157 -7.10 -7.20 22.11
C PHE A 157 -6.50 -6.25 23.16
N PRO A 158 -5.17 -6.29 23.41
CA PRO A 158 -4.54 -5.53 24.50
C PRO A 158 -4.77 -4.01 24.49
N TYR A 159 -5.11 -3.46 23.32
CA TYR A 159 -5.36 -2.04 23.12
C TYR A 159 -6.81 -1.74 22.72
N PHE A 160 -7.77 -2.61 23.05
CA PHE A 160 -9.18 -2.49 22.64
C PHE A 160 -9.77 -1.08 22.88
N GLU A 161 -9.64 -0.52 24.08
CA GLU A 161 -10.22 0.79 24.41
C GLU A 161 -9.59 1.93 23.59
N ALA A 162 -8.26 1.89 23.40
CA ALA A 162 -7.56 2.87 22.58
C ALA A 162 -7.96 2.72 21.10
N LEU A 163 -8.04 1.48 20.60
CA LEU A 163 -8.46 1.18 19.24
C LEU A 163 -9.89 1.68 18.99
N LEU A 164 -10.82 1.37 19.88
CA LEU A 164 -12.22 1.79 19.75
C LEU A 164 -12.34 3.32 19.73
N ALA A 165 -11.61 4.01 20.61
CA ALA A 165 -11.58 5.47 20.68
C ALA A 165 -11.02 6.14 19.41
N THR A 166 -10.15 5.45 18.65
CA THR A 166 -9.60 5.95 17.38
C THR A 166 -10.47 5.55 16.18
N VAL A 167 -11.00 4.33 16.15
CA VAL A 167 -11.73 3.77 15.00
C VAL A 167 -13.09 4.44 14.77
N ILE A 168 -13.83 4.76 15.83
CA ILE A 168 -15.15 5.43 15.67
C ILE A 168 -15.00 6.80 14.99
N PRO A 169 -14.18 7.75 15.52
CA PRO A 169 -13.96 9.04 14.85
C PRO A 169 -13.38 8.91 13.43
N PHE A 170 -12.52 7.92 13.20
CA PHE A 170 -11.98 7.64 11.88
C PHE A 170 -13.09 7.32 10.88
N TYR A 171 -14.01 6.40 11.19
CA TYR A 171 -15.08 6.04 10.28
C TYR A 171 -16.12 7.16 10.09
N ASP A 172 -16.37 7.97 11.12
CA ASP A 172 -17.18 9.20 10.99
C ASP A 172 -16.60 10.14 9.93
N LYS A 173 -15.30 10.43 10.05
CA LYS A 173 -14.60 11.29 9.10
C LYS A 173 -14.53 10.66 7.71
N PHE A 174 -14.22 9.37 7.62
CA PHE A 174 -14.21 8.64 6.35
C PHE A 174 -15.55 8.76 5.62
N ARG A 175 -16.68 8.59 6.31
CA ARG A 175 -18.02 8.74 5.74
C ARG A 175 -18.30 10.15 5.24
N ALA A 176 -17.79 11.16 5.94
CA ALA A 176 -17.97 12.56 5.57
C ALA A 176 -17.17 12.93 4.31
N ASP A 177 -15.90 12.53 4.27
CA ASP A 177 -14.92 13.04 3.31
C ASP A 177 -14.86 12.21 2.01
N ASN A 178 -15.12 10.89 2.08
CA ASN A 178 -14.88 9.96 0.97
C ASN A 178 -16.14 9.62 0.17
N LYS A 179 -17.06 10.58 0.03
CA LYS A 179 -18.31 10.36 -0.74
C LYS A 179 -18.07 10.04 -2.22
N GLY A 180 -17.04 10.67 -2.79
CA GLY A 180 -16.68 10.55 -4.21
C GLY A 180 -15.63 9.49 -4.53
N MET A 181 -15.16 8.73 -3.53
CA MET A 181 -14.12 7.72 -3.67
C MET A 181 -14.52 6.65 -4.70
N VAL A 182 -13.58 6.27 -5.55
CA VAL A 182 -13.71 5.10 -6.43
C VAL A 182 -13.26 3.85 -5.67
N ASP A 183 -14.07 2.80 -5.72
CA ASP A 183 -13.75 1.52 -5.08
C ASP A 183 -13.67 0.41 -6.12
N VAL A 184 -12.57 -0.35 -6.11
CA VAL A 184 -12.32 -1.44 -7.05
C VAL A 184 -12.04 -2.72 -6.28
N PHE A 185 -12.81 -3.77 -6.56
CA PHE A 185 -12.78 -5.01 -5.77
C PHE A 185 -12.96 -6.27 -6.62
N SER A 186 -12.75 -7.45 -6.03
CA SER A 186 -12.98 -8.73 -6.71
C SER A 186 -14.31 -9.37 -6.31
N LEU A 187 -15.13 -9.77 -7.28
CA LEU A 187 -16.32 -10.61 -7.01
C LEU A 187 -15.95 -11.98 -6.43
N LYS A 188 -14.76 -12.50 -6.78
CA LYS A 188 -14.25 -13.77 -6.23
C LYS A 188 -13.99 -13.64 -4.73
N TYR A 189 -13.26 -12.62 -4.30
CA TYR A 189 -13.02 -12.40 -2.86
C TYR A 189 -14.26 -11.91 -2.13
N LEU A 190 -15.21 -11.24 -2.79
CA LEU A 190 -16.52 -10.95 -2.20
C LEU A 190 -17.31 -12.23 -1.88
N ARG A 191 -17.25 -13.27 -2.73
CA ARG A 191 -17.83 -14.58 -2.39
C ARG A 191 -17.11 -15.22 -1.22
N GLN A 192 -15.78 -15.16 -1.19
CA GLN A 192 -15.01 -15.68 -0.05
C GLN A 192 -15.42 -15.00 1.26
N PHE A 193 -15.61 -13.68 1.27
CA PHE A 193 -16.14 -12.95 2.43
C PHE A 193 -17.52 -13.46 2.86
N MET A 194 -18.38 -13.84 1.92
CA MET A 194 -19.68 -14.43 2.28
C MET A 194 -19.53 -15.79 2.99
N GLU A 195 -18.52 -16.58 2.64
CA GLU A 195 -18.21 -17.87 3.26
C GLU A 195 -17.58 -17.72 4.64
N ASP A 196 -16.56 -16.88 4.78
CA ASP A 196 -15.70 -16.83 5.96
C ASP A 196 -15.96 -15.63 6.88
N GLY A 197 -16.48 -14.52 6.36
CA GLY A 197 -16.79 -13.28 7.08
C GLY A 197 -15.58 -12.44 7.46
N TYR A 198 -14.39 -12.78 6.99
CA TYR A 198 -13.18 -12.05 7.33
C TYR A 198 -13.00 -10.83 6.43
N ILE A 199 -12.66 -9.71 7.05
CA ILE A 199 -12.17 -8.52 6.37
C ILE A 199 -10.65 -8.48 6.45
N TYR A 200 -10.02 -7.59 5.69
CA TYR A 200 -8.57 -7.44 5.56
C TYR A 200 -7.87 -6.83 6.80
N LEU A 201 -8.36 -7.19 8.00
CA LEU A 201 -7.84 -6.80 9.31
C LEU A 201 -7.26 -8.02 10.04
N PRO A 202 -6.29 -7.85 10.96
CA PRO A 202 -5.77 -8.96 11.75
C PRO A 202 -6.86 -9.66 12.57
N GLU A 203 -6.89 -10.98 12.55
CA GLU A 203 -7.85 -11.80 13.32
C GLU A 203 -7.74 -11.55 14.84
N GLU A 204 -6.57 -11.12 15.31
CA GLU A 204 -6.35 -10.72 16.70
C GLU A 204 -7.12 -9.45 17.07
N MET A 205 -7.39 -8.57 16.10
CA MET A 205 -8.10 -7.31 16.30
C MET A 205 -9.60 -7.43 16.07
N VAL A 206 -10.02 -8.29 15.12
CA VAL A 206 -11.39 -8.26 14.59
C VAL A 206 -11.89 -9.69 14.35
N HIS A 207 -13.09 -9.98 14.84
CA HIS A 207 -13.76 -11.26 14.58
C HIS A 207 -14.26 -11.33 13.12
N PRO A 208 -14.69 -12.48 12.60
CA PRO A 208 -15.45 -12.55 11.35
C PRO A 208 -16.90 -12.09 11.53
N PHE A 209 -17.48 -11.42 10.53
CA PHE A 209 -18.88 -10.99 10.54
C PHE A 209 -19.81 -12.20 10.58
N ALA A 210 -20.99 -12.10 11.20
CA ALA A 210 -21.99 -13.17 11.14
C ALA A 210 -22.66 -13.22 9.75
N PRO A 211 -23.16 -14.38 9.28
CA PRO A 211 -23.77 -14.51 7.94
C PRO A 211 -24.84 -13.45 7.61
N ALA A 212 -25.74 -13.15 8.56
CA ALA A 212 -26.77 -12.12 8.38
C ALA A 212 -26.18 -10.72 8.17
N GLU A 213 -25.08 -10.39 8.86
CA GLU A 213 -24.40 -9.09 8.73
C GLU A 213 -23.67 -8.97 7.39
N ARG A 214 -23.03 -10.07 6.94
CA ARG A 214 -22.40 -10.13 5.60
C ARG A 214 -23.43 -9.84 4.52
N LEU A 215 -24.59 -10.49 4.59
CA LEU A 215 -25.69 -10.30 3.64
C LEU A 215 -26.26 -8.88 3.70
N GLN A 216 -26.39 -8.31 4.90
CA GLN A 216 -26.82 -6.92 5.07
C GLN A 216 -25.85 -5.94 4.39
N LEU A 217 -24.53 -6.08 4.62
CA LEU A 217 -23.51 -5.22 4.04
C LEU A 217 -23.53 -5.25 2.50
N ILE A 218 -23.65 -6.44 1.90
CA ILE A 218 -23.71 -6.57 0.45
C ILE A 218 -25.03 -6.00 -0.11
N LYS A 219 -26.16 -6.18 0.58
CA LYS A 219 -27.45 -5.58 0.17
C LYS A 219 -27.40 -4.05 0.21
N GLN A 220 -26.74 -3.46 1.20
CA GLN A 220 -26.53 -2.01 1.28
C GLN A 220 -25.63 -1.51 0.13
N LEU A 221 -24.52 -2.21 -0.14
CA LEU A 221 -23.67 -1.92 -1.30
C LEU A 221 -24.44 -1.98 -2.62
N HIS A 222 -25.25 -3.03 -2.81
CA HIS A 222 -26.08 -3.18 -4.01
C HIS A 222 -27.08 -2.03 -4.15
N ALA A 223 -27.76 -1.65 -3.08
CA ALA A 223 -28.71 -0.53 -3.09
C ALA A 223 -28.03 0.80 -3.48
N ASP A 224 -26.89 1.12 -2.88
CA ASP A 224 -26.10 2.32 -3.24
C ASP A 224 -25.67 2.29 -4.69
N LEU A 225 -25.25 1.11 -5.18
CA LEU A 225 -24.87 0.95 -6.56
C LEU A 225 -26.06 1.20 -7.46
N VAL A 226 -27.20 0.54 -7.29
CA VAL A 226 -28.42 0.76 -8.09
C VAL A 226 -28.84 2.23 -8.09
N ALA A 227 -28.80 2.90 -6.93
CA ALA A 227 -29.14 4.31 -6.78
C ALA A 227 -28.08 5.29 -7.35
N SER A 228 -26.92 4.79 -7.81
CA SER A 228 -25.79 5.59 -8.31
C SER A 228 -25.17 6.51 -7.26
N GLU A 229 -25.23 6.12 -5.98
CA GLU A 229 -24.67 6.86 -4.85
C GLU A 229 -23.19 6.53 -4.58
N ARG A 230 -22.65 5.57 -5.34
CA ARG A 230 -21.28 5.07 -5.19
C ARG A 230 -20.67 4.69 -6.54
N LYS A 231 -19.38 4.99 -6.70
CA LYS A 231 -18.54 4.54 -7.80
C LYS A 231 -17.79 3.28 -7.35
N CYS A 232 -18.32 2.12 -7.67
CA CYS A 232 -17.72 0.83 -7.32
C CYS A 232 -17.69 -0.07 -8.55
N TYR A 233 -16.56 -0.72 -8.81
CA TYR A 233 -16.33 -1.56 -9.98
C TYR A 233 -15.73 -2.90 -9.56
N ALA A 234 -16.29 -3.99 -10.07
CA ALA A 234 -15.67 -5.30 -9.92
C ALA A 234 -14.52 -5.46 -10.91
N ILE A 235 -13.45 -6.15 -10.52
CA ILE A 235 -12.32 -6.46 -11.39
C ILE A 235 -12.72 -7.48 -12.44
N ASN A 236 -12.21 -7.30 -13.65
CA ASN A 236 -12.22 -8.32 -14.68
C ASN A 236 -11.02 -9.25 -14.47
N GLU A 237 -11.25 -10.39 -13.82
CA GLU A 237 -10.21 -11.37 -13.44
C GLU A 237 -9.45 -11.95 -14.65
N ASP A 238 -10.01 -11.88 -15.86
CA ASP A 238 -9.32 -12.30 -17.09
C ASP A 238 -8.29 -11.26 -17.58
N ARG A 239 -8.33 -10.03 -17.05
CA ARG A 239 -7.54 -8.88 -17.53
C ARG A 239 -6.62 -8.31 -16.47
N LEU A 240 -7.03 -8.31 -15.21
CA LEU A 240 -6.26 -7.78 -14.10
C LEU A 240 -6.26 -8.77 -12.94
N PHE A 241 -5.06 -9.18 -12.52
CA PHE A 241 -4.89 -10.04 -11.37
C PHE A 241 -4.90 -9.21 -10.08
N MET A 242 -5.74 -9.59 -9.12
CA MET A 242 -5.71 -9.08 -7.76
C MET A 242 -5.29 -10.18 -6.78
N ASN A 243 -4.24 -9.89 -6.03
CA ASN A 243 -3.84 -10.72 -4.90
C ASN A 243 -4.69 -10.34 -3.67
N SER A 244 -5.27 -11.32 -2.98
CA SER A 244 -6.00 -11.06 -1.74
C SER A 244 -5.13 -10.40 -0.68
N ALA A 245 -3.82 -10.64 -0.68
CA ALA A 245 -2.88 -10.13 0.32
C ALA A 245 -2.49 -8.64 0.17
N VAL A 246 -3.12 -7.90 -0.74
CA VAL A 246 -2.65 -6.57 -1.17
C VAL A 246 -3.82 -5.60 -1.34
N GLU A 247 -3.66 -4.39 -0.80
CA GLU A 247 -4.57 -3.27 -1.00
C GLU A 247 -3.80 -2.01 -1.40
N PHE A 248 -4.39 -1.21 -2.28
CA PHE A 248 -3.88 0.09 -2.68
C PHE A 248 -4.88 1.17 -2.28
N SER A 249 -4.38 2.24 -1.68
CA SER A 249 -5.14 3.44 -1.36
C SER A 249 -4.41 4.65 -1.93
N ASN A 250 -5.09 5.42 -2.78
CA ASN A 250 -4.60 6.70 -3.28
C ASN A 250 -5.17 7.81 -2.39
N GLU A 251 -4.40 8.16 -1.36
CA GLU A 251 -4.65 9.26 -0.45
C GLU A 251 -3.94 10.51 -0.97
N ASP A 252 -4.46 11.71 -0.78
CA ASP A 252 -3.71 12.93 -1.14
C ASP A 252 -2.84 13.37 0.05
N PRO A 253 -1.49 13.45 -0.03
CA PRO A 253 -0.60 13.26 -1.19
C PRO A 253 0.21 11.95 -1.12
N THR A 254 -0.39 10.85 -0.71
CA THR A 254 0.28 9.58 -0.39
C THR A 254 -0.34 8.39 -1.13
N LEU A 255 0.48 7.66 -1.89
CA LEU A 255 0.10 6.32 -2.33
C LEU A 255 0.43 5.33 -1.22
N ARG A 256 -0.56 4.60 -0.74
CA ARG A 256 -0.41 3.58 0.30
C ARG A 256 -0.63 2.19 -0.27
N LEU A 257 0.31 1.30 0.03
CA LEU A 257 0.21 -0.14 -0.22
C LEU A 257 0.10 -0.86 1.12
N ILE A 258 -1.00 -1.55 1.36
CA ILE A 258 -1.17 -2.41 2.54
C ILE A 258 -0.97 -3.85 2.11
N LEU A 259 -0.16 -4.57 2.89
CA LEU A 259 0.22 -5.94 2.66
C LEU A 259 -0.15 -6.77 3.87
N HIS A 260 -0.87 -7.86 3.64
CA HIS A 260 -1.22 -8.82 4.68
C HIS A 260 -0.94 -10.25 4.18
N TYR A 261 0.13 -10.87 4.67
CA TYR A 261 0.58 -12.18 4.16
C TYR A 261 1.07 -13.11 5.26
N GLN A 262 1.00 -14.41 4.99
CA GLN A 262 1.51 -15.43 5.91
C GLN A 262 3.02 -15.62 5.74
N ARG A 263 3.74 -15.66 6.86
CA ARG A 263 5.17 -15.97 6.92
C ARG A 263 5.41 -17.02 8.00
N GLY A 264 5.47 -18.29 7.57
CA GLY A 264 5.51 -19.41 8.51
C GLY A 264 4.22 -19.47 9.32
N ASN A 265 4.31 -19.28 10.64
CA ASN A 265 3.16 -19.25 11.55
C ASN A 265 2.75 -17.82 11.96
N GLU A 266 3.35 -16.80 11.35
CA GLU A 266 3.08 -15.39 11.67
C GLU A 266 2.33 -14.73 10.50
N THR A 267 1.22 -14.05 10.81
CA THR A 267 0.56 -13.15 9.87
C THR A 267 1.25 -11.80 9.89
N ILE A 268 1.80 -11.36 8.77
CA ILE A 268 2.46 -10.07 8.63
C ILE A 268 1.49 -9.05 8.08
N PHE A 269 1.26 -7.97 8.83
CA PHE A 269 0.64 -6.75 8.34
C PHE A 269 1.72 -5.68 8.19
N LYS A 270 1.75 -5.05 7.03
CA LYS A 270 2.73 -4.00 6.71
C LYS A 270 2.10 -2.99 5.76
N HIS A 271 2.30 -1.71 6.00
CA HIS A 271 2.03 -0.69 4.97
C HIS A 271 3.34 -0.15 4.41
N LEU A 272 3.29 0.30 3.15
CA LEU A 272 4.28 1.15 2.51
C LEU A 272 3.57 2.44 2.08
N ALA A 273 3.99 3.58 2.62
CA ALA A 273 3.56 4.90 2.18
C ALA A 273 4.62 5.49 1.24
N ILE A 274 4.16 5.97 0.09
CA ILE A 274 4.98 6.53 -0.99
C ILE A 274 4.51 7.96 -1.24
N ASN A 275 5.46 8.90 -1.16
CA ASN A 275 5.21 10.34 -1.32
C ASN A 275 5.96 10.94 -2.53
N GLU A 276 6.46 10.09 -3.43
CA GLU A 276 7.14 10.52 -4.65
C GLU A 276 6.09 10.85 -5.73
N VAL A 277 6.15 12.07 -6.26
CA VAL A 277 5.07 12.67 -7.04
C VAL A 277 4.85 11.98 -8.39
N ASN A 278 5.92 11.52 -9.04
CA ASN A 278 5.79 10.91 -10.36
C ASN A 278 5.12 9.52 -10.26
N ILE A 279 5.43 8.75 -9.21
CA ILE A 279 4.76 7.49 -8.91
C ILE A 279 3.29 7.73 -8.56
N ILE A 280 2.99 8.70 -7.68
CA ILE A 280 1.60 9.03 -7.33
C ILE A 280 0.81 9.41 -8.59
N ASN A 281 1.36 10.28 -9.44
CA ASN A 281 0.72 10.69 -10.68
C ASN A 281 0.47 9.52 -11.65
N ALA A 282 1.44 8.61 -11.79
CA ALA A 282 1.28 7.43 -12.64
C ALA A 282 0.18 6.48 -12.13
N PHE A 283 0.10 6.28 -10.81
CA PHE A 283 -1.00 5.53 -10.21
C PHE A 283 -2.34 6.26 -10.35
N GLU A 284 -2.38 7.59 -10.16
CA GLU A 284 -3.57 8.40 -10.35
C GLU A 284 -4.09 8.33 -11.79
N GLU A 285 -3.20 8.38 -12.79
CA GLU A 285 -3.56 8.20 -14.20
C GLU A 285 -4.15 6.80 -14.46
N PHE A 286 -3.49 5.75 -13.99
CA PHE A 286 -3.98 4.38 -14.11
C PHE A 286 -5.37 4.23 -13.45
N PHE A 287 -5.52 4.71 -12.22
CA PHE A 287 -6.76 4.65 -11.46
C PHE A 287 -7.91 5.43 -12.10
N ASN A 288 -7.63 6.60 -12.67
CA ASN A 288 -8.62 7.38 -13.40
C ASN A 288 -9.04 6.71 -14.72
N SER A 289 -8.20 5.86 -15.30
CA SER A 289 -8.52 5.07 -16.49
C SER A 289 -9.37 3.83 -16.19
N LEU A 290 -9.33 3.31 -14.94
CA LEU A 290 -9.99 2.05 -14.59
C LEU A 290 -11.48 2.01 -14.97
N PRO A 291 -12.33 3.02 -14.61
CA PRO A 291 -13.77 2.97 -14.87
C PRO A 291 -14.18 2.79 -16.34
N THR A 292 -13.29 3.11 -17.28
CA THR A 292 -13.54 3.02 -18.73
C THR A 292 -12.67 1.97 -19.43
N SER A 293 -11.81 1.26 -18.67
CA SER A 293 -10.92 0.22 -19.17
C SER A 293 -11.60 -1.16 -19.20
N ASP A 294 -10.96 -2.14 -19.86
CA ASP A 294 -11.39 -3.55 -19.82
C ASP A 294 -10.85 -4.31 -18.59
N TYR A 295 -10.08 -3.64 -17.71
CA TYR A 295 -9.57 -4.21 -16.45
C TYR A 295 -10.65 -4.36 -15.37
N VAL A 296 -11.76 -3.66 -15.49
CA VAL A 296 -12.91 -3.75 -14.59
C VAL A 296 -14.18 -4.06 -15.39
N LEU A 297 -15.15 -4.65 -14.72
CA LEU A 297 -16.47 -4.89 -15.25
C LEU A 297 -17.25 -3.57 -15.32
N GLY A 298 -18.14 -3.47 -16.31
CA GLY A 298 -19.07 -2.36 -16.37
C GLY A 298 -19.98 -2.31 -15.15
N ARG A 299 -20.66 -1.18 -14.95
CA ARG A 299 -21.60 -0.98 -13.84
C ARG A 299 -22.69 -2.04 -13.79
N GLU A 300 -23.33 -2.32 -14.93
CA GLU A 300 -24.41 -3.31 -15.02
C GLU A 300 -23.92 -4.72 -14.68
N GLU A 301 -22.75 -5.09 -15.18
CA GLU A 301 -22.12 -6.39 -14.90
C GLU A 301 -21.68 -6.52 -13.44
N THR A 302 -21.13 -5.45 -12.86
CA THR A 302 -20.78 -5.38 -11.43
C THR A 302 -22.03 -5.60 -10.57
N ILE A 303 -23.13 -4.89 -10.87
CA ILE A 303 -24.41 -5.05 -10.17
C ILE A 303 -24.94 -6.48 -10.32
N ALA A 304 -24.95 -7.03 -11.52
CA ALA A 304 -25.42 -8.39 -11.78
C ALA A 304 -24.56 -9.45 -11.04
N GLY A 305 -23.26 -9.23 -10.95
CA GLY A 305 -22.34 -10.06 -10.16
C GLY A 305 -22.69 -10.05 -8.68
N ILE A 306 -22.91 -8.87 -8.10
CA ILE A 306 -23.34 -8.72 -6.70
C ILE A 306 -24.70 -9.37 -6.46
N GLU A 307 -25.67 -9.17 -7.35
CA GLU A 307 -27.00 -9.80 -7.26
C GLU A 307 -26.93 -11.32 -7.29
N SER A 308 -26.04 -11.89 -8.10
CA SER A 308 -25.81 -13.32 -8.12
C SER A 308 -25.34 -13.83 -6.76
N ILE A 309 -24.46 -13.10 -6.08
CA ILE A 309 -23.96 -13.44 -4.75
C ILE A 309 -25.09 -13.30 -3.73
N ILE A 310 -25.85 -12.19 -3.75
CA ILE A 310 -27.00 -12.01 -2.84
C ILE A 310 -28.00 -13.16 -2.98
N ARG A 311 -28.32 -13.60 -4.20
CA ARG A 311 -29.25 -14.72 -4.43
C ARG A 311 -28.73 -16.03 -3.85
N GLU A 312 -27.46 -16.34 -4.06
CA GLU A 312 -26.81 -17.55 -3.54
C GLU A 312 -26.88 -17.65 -2.01
N TYR A 313 -26.63 -16.54 -1.32
CA TYR A 313 -26.56 -16.52 0.15
C TYR A 313 -27.87 -16.13 0.84
N SER A 314 -28.90 -15.71 0.09
CA SER A 314 -30.24 -15.51 0.64
C SER A 314 -31.04 -16.81 0.72
N SER A 315 -30.68 -17.85 -0.05
CA SER A 315 -31.36 -19.15 -0.01
C SER A 315 -31.00 -19.99 1.21
N ASP A 316 -29.86 -19.74 1.86
CA ASP A 316 -29.39 -20.48 3.03
C ASP A 316 -30.06 -20.04 4.35
N GLU A 317 -30.95 -19.04 4.33
CA GLU A 317 -31.81 -18.64 5.46
C GLU A 317 -33.13 -19.44 5.54
N SER A 318 -33.30 -20.49 4.73
CA SER A 318 -34.52 -21.34 4.65
C SER A 318 -34.38 -22.65 5.40
#